data_AF-A0A957F0A4-F1
#
_entry.id   AF-A0A957F0A4-F1
#
_cell.length_a   1.000
_cell.length_b   1.000
_cell.length_c   1.000
_cell.angle_alpha   90.00
_cell.angle_beta   90.00
_cell.angle_gamma   90.00
#
_symmetry.space_group_name_H-M   'P 1'
#
loop_
_entity.id
_entity.type
_entity.pdbx_description
1 polymer ?
#
loop_
_entity_poly.entity_id
_entity_poly.type
_entity_poly.pdbx_seq_one_letter_code
_entity_poly.pdbx_strand_id
1 'polypeptide(L)'
;MSTTSLLPLIFSNLVIVETVMTDTKLLISTQARATPAQCPKCGVVSSQYHSSYFRYVQDTPIGLCLVWLQITVRRFRCANPNCQQQTFSEQHPDLVSRRCRRTKRLLSNLVQIGLALGGAAGARLAVKLAMAVWR
;
A
#
# COMPACT_ATOMS: atom_id res chain seq x y z
N MET A 1 8.96 24.36 -10.97
CA MET A 1 8.11 23.76 -12.03
C MET A 1 7.33 22.64 -11.40
N SER A 2 6.08 22.92 -11.04
CA SER A 2 5.21 22.02 -10.31
C SER A 2 4.79 20.87 -11.21
N THR A 3 5.35 19.68 -10.97
CA THR A 3 4.88 18.45 -11.60
C THR A 3 3.52 18.10 -11.01
N THR A 4 2.47 18.56 -11.67
CA THR A 4 1.09 18.11 -11.44
C THR A 4 1.06 16.60 -11.66
N SER A 5 1.18 15.85 -10.56
CA SER A 5 1.30 14.41 -10.58
C SER A 5 0.06 13.77 -11.19
N LEU A 6 0.21 13.02 -12.28
CA LEU A 6 -0.83 12.21 -12.94
C LEU A 6 -1.25 10.97 -12.11
N LEU A 7 -0.92 10.95 -10.81
CA LEU A 7 -1.18 9.85 -9.89
C LEU A 7 -2.32 10.10 -8.85
N PRO A 8 -3.27 11.06 -8.95
CA PRO A 8 -4.21 11.27 -7.84
C PRO A 8 -5.31 10.20 -7.76
N LEU A 9 -5.42 9.30 -8.76
CA LEU A 9 -6.64 8.50 -8.95
C LEU A 9 -6.63 7.09 -8.34
N ILE A 10 -5.57 6.68 -7.63
CA ILE A 10 -5.45 5.28 -7.16
C ILE A 10 -5.60 5.14 -5.64
N PHE A 11 -5.46 6.23 -4.87
CA PHE A 11 -5.45 6.17 -3.41
C PHE A 11 -6.51 7.08 -2.81
N SER A 12 -7.76 6.61 -2.73
CA SER A 12 -8.91 7.37 -2.18
C SER A 12 -8.59 8.11 -0.86
N ASN A 13 -7.79 7.49 0.00
CA ASN A 13 -7.46 8.02 1.34
C ASN A 13 -5.98 8.35 1.56
N LEU A 14 -5.12 8.27 0.54
CA LEU A 14 -3.72 8.67 0.65
C LEU A 14 -3.41 9.90 -0.20
N VAL A 15 -2.43 10.68 0.24
CA VAL A 15 -1.84 11.80 -0.48
C VAL A 15 -0.38 11.47 -0.73
N ILE A 16 0.09 11.79 -1.94
CA ILE A 16 1.51 11.66 -2.29
C ILE A 16 2.26 12.81 -1.62
N VAL A 17 3.28 12.46 -0.84
CA VAL A 17 4.16 13.39 -0.15
C VAL A 17 5.38 13.69 -1.02
N GLU A 18 5.95 12.65 -1.62
CA GLU A 18 7.18 12.73 -2.39
C GLU A 18 7.22 11.60 -3.41
N THR A 19 7.91 11.85 -4.52
CA THR A 19 8.26 10.82 -5.50
C THR A 19 9.75 10.86 -5.78
N VAL A 20 10.43 9.72 -5.64
CA VAL A 20 11.84 9.55 -5.99
C VAL A 20 11.94 8.55 -7.12
N MET A 21 12.52 8.95 -8.24
CA MET A 21 12.69 8.12 -9.43
C MET A 21 14.17 7.81 -9.65
N THR A 22 14.44 6.56 -10.01
CA THR A 22 15.70 6.08 -10.58
C THR A 22 15.42 5.50 -11.96
N ASP A 23 16.44 5.06 -12.69
CA ASP A 23 16.27 4.50 -14.04
C ASP A 23 15.30 3.32 -14.12
N THR A 24 15.14 2.56 -13.03
CA THR A 24 14.35 1.32 -13.01
C THR A 24 13.29 1.26 -11.92
N LYS A 25 13.24 2.26 -11.02
CA LYS A 25 12.36 2.24 -9.84
C LYS A 25 11.80 3.62 -9.51
N LEU A 26 10.49 3.65 -9.27
CA LEU A 26 9.75 4.77 -8.69
C LEU A 26 9.35 4.43 -7.26
N LEU A 27 9.81 5.24 -6.30
CA LEU A 27 9.30 5.23 -4.93
C LEU A 27 8.30 6.38 -4.77
N ILE A 28 7.07 6.04 -4.36
CA ILE A 28 6.01 7.00 -4.06
C ILE A 28 5.79 6.98 -2.54
N SER A 29 6.18 8.06 -1.87
CA SER A 29 5.91 8.26 -0.45
C SER A 29 4.50 8.80 -0.27
N THR A 30 3.73 8.19 0.60
CA THR A 30 2.31 8.49 0.80
C THR A 30 1.95 8.61 2.28
N GLN A 31 0.98 9.44 2.58
CA GLN A 31 0.40 9.57 3.92
C GLN A 31 -1.12 9.59 3.86
N ALA A 32 -1.77 9.13 4.92
CA ALA A 32 -3.22 9.22 5.02
C ALA A 32 -3.70 10.68 5.10
N ARG A 33 -4.83 11.00 4.47
CA ARG A 33 -5.57 12.23 4.80
C ARG A 33 -5.92 12.17 6.28
N ALA A 34 -5.65 13.24 7.03
CA ALA A 34 -5.71 13.28 8.49
C ALA A 34 -7.14 12.96 9.01
N THR A 35 -7.41 11.67 9.18
CA THR A 35 -8.71 11.13 9.58
C THR A 35 -8.55 10.24 10.81
N PRO A 36 -9.53 10.21 11.73
CA PRO A 36 -9.59 9.21 12.79
C PRO A 36 -9.65 7.80 12.21
N ALA A 37 -9.21 6.81 13.00
CA ALA A 37 -9.24 5.41 12.58
C ALA A 37 -10.12 4.56 13.51
N GLN A 38 -10.74 3.52 12.96
CA GLN A 38 -11.60 2.61 13.71
C GLN A 38 -10.77 1.48 14.34
N CYS A 39 -10.95 1.21 15.64
CA CYS A 39 -10.33 0.07 16.29
C CYS A 39 -10.88 -1.24 15.69
N PRO A 40 -10.02 -2.14 15.16
CA PRO A 40 -10.48 -3.36 14.51
C PRO A 40 -11.04 -4.41 15.50
N LYS A 41 -10.81 -4.25 16.81
CA LYS A 41 -11.30 -5.18 17.83
C LYS A 41 -12.65 -4.78 18.41
N CYS A 42 -12.86 -3.51 18.73
CA CYS A 42 -14.09 -3.04 19.38
C CYS A 42 -14.90 -2.05 18.54
N GLY A 43 -14.44 -1.69 17.34
CA GLY A 43 -15.16 -0.78 16.44
C GLY A 43 -15.16 0.70 16.84
N VAL A 44 -14.56 1.08 17.98
CA VAL A 44 -14.53 2.47 18.45
C VAL A 44 -13.55 3.28 17.63
N VAL A 45 -14.01 4.43 17.13
CA VAL A 45 -13.19 5.41 16.40
C VAL A 45 -12.27 6.14 17.38
N SER A 46 -11.00 6.27 17.02
CA SER A 46 -10.00 7.01 17.80
C SER A 46 -9.20 7.96 16.93
N SER A 47 -8.99 9.16 17.45
CA SER A 47 -8.05 10.17 16.95
C SER A 47 -6.78 10.26 17.80
N GLN A 48 -6.65 9.43 18.86
CA GLN A 48 -5.51 9.48 19.78
C GLN A 48 -4.25 8.90 19.13
N TYR A 49 -3.45 9.76 18.52
CA TYR A 49 -2.17 9.39 17.93
C TYR A 49 -1.22 8.78 18.99
N HIS A 50 -0.53 7.71 18.61
CA HIS A 50 0.49 7.07 19.43
C HIS A 50 1.86 7.14 18.79
N SER A 51 1.97 6.68 17.54
CA SER A 51 3.21 6.62 16.77
C SER A 51 2.89 6.39 15.29
N SER A 52 3.91 6.35 14.43
CA SER A 52 3.76 5.95 13.04
C SER A 52 4.96 5.11 12.61
N TYR A 53 4.82 4.38 11.51
CA TYR A 53 5.89 3.63 10.88
C TYR A 53 5.70 3.58 9.37
N PHE A 54 6.78 3.32 8.62
CA PHE A 54 6.68 3.13 7.18
C PHE A 54 6.42 1.68 6.80
N ARG A 55 5.57 1.50 5.81
CA ARG A 55 5.32 0.22 5.17
C ARG A 55 5.61 0.31 3.68
N TYR A 56 6.52 -0.53 3.21
CA TYR A 56 6.84 -0.65 1.79
C TYR A 56 5.97 -1.71 1.12
N VAL A 57 5.28 -1.31 0.05
CA VAL A 57 4.37 -2.16 -0.71
C VAL A 57 4.70 -2.05 -2.19
N GLN A 58 4.92 -3.18 -2.84
CA GLN A 58 5.13 -3.22 -4.28
C GLN A 58 3.79 -2.99 -4.99
N ASP A 59 3.82 -2.17 -6.02
CA ASP A 59 2.66 -1.83 -6.81
C ASP A 59 2.79 -2.28 -8.26
N THR A 60 1.72 -2.13 -9.04
CA THR A 60 1.76 -2.39 -10.47
C THR A 60 2.78 -1.46 -11.13
N PRO A 61 3.73 -2.00 -11.93
CA PRO A 61 4.73 -1.20 -12.61
C PRO A 61 4.11 -0.24 -13.62
N ILE A 62 4.82 0.85 -13.89
CA ILE A 62 4.47 1.81 -14.95
C ILE A 62 5.45 1.55 -16.09
N GLY A 63 4.95 0.97 -17.19
CA GLY A 63 5.83 0.37 -18.20
C GLY A 63 6.68 -0.74 -17.57
N LEU A 64 8.01 -0.64 -17.67
CA LEU A 64 8.96 -1.54 -17.01
C LEU A 64 9.59 -0.96 -15.73
N CYS A 65 9.10 0.19 -15.25
CA CYS A 65 9.57 0.82 -14.02
C CYS A 65 8.89 0.18 -12.80
N LEU A 66 9.71 -0.31 -11.86
CA LEU A 66 9.25 -0.89 -10.60
C LEU A 66 8.64 0.19 -9.70
N VAL A 67 7.37 0.06 -9.36
CA VAL A 67 6.70 1.00 -8.46
C VAL A 67 6.64 0.44 -7.04
N TRP A 68 7.11 1.23 -6.09
CA TRP A 68 7.01 0.98 -4.66
C TRP A 68 6.26 2.11 -3.97
N LEU A 69 5.35 1.75 -3.08
CA LEU A 69 4.67 2.69 -2.19
C LEU A 69 5.33 2.63 -0.82
N GLN A 70 5.84 3.75 -0.34
CA GLN A 70 6.18 3.96 1.07
C GLN A 70 4.97 4.59 1.75
N ILE A 71 4.22 3.79 2.50
CA ILE A 71 3.00 4.24 3.18
C ILE A 71 3.36 4.58 4.62
N THR A 72 3.10 5.81 5.05
CA THR A 72 3.08 6.19 6.46
C THR A 72 1.85 5.60 7.12
N VAL A 73 2.05 4.62 8.01
CA VAL A 73 0.98 3.98 8.77
C VAL A 73 0.98 4.52 10.20
N ARG A 74 -0.07 5.26 10.55
CA ARG A 74 -0.30 5.78 11.90
C ARG A 74 -0.82 4.68 12.84
N ARG A 75 -0.36 4.71 14.08
CA ARG A 75 -0.83 3.91 15.20
C ARG A 75 -1.60 4.80 16.16
N PHE A 76 -2.73 4.30 16.62
CA PHE A 76 -3.64 4.97 17.53
C PHE A 76 -3.75 4.20 18.85
N ARG A 77 -4.03 4.92 19.94
CA ARG A 77 -4.54 4.31 21.18
C ARG A 77 -6.04 4.10 21.05
N CYS A 78 -6.58 2.98 21.53
CA CYS A 78 -8.02 2.78 21.55
C CYS A 78 -8.66 3.70 22.59
N ALA A 79 -9.74 4.40 22.21
CA ALA A 79 -10.46 5.27 23.13
C ALA A 79 -11.38 4.48 24.10
N ASN A 80 -11.58 3.18 23.87
CA ASN A 80 -12.32 2.32 24.79
C ASN A 80 -11.36 1.72 25.84
N PRO A 81 -11.44 2.14 27.13
CA PRO A 81 -10.54 1.66 28.18
C PRO A 81 -10.68 0.16 28.44
N ASN A 82 -11.85 -0.43 28.17
CA ASN A 82 -12.14 -1.85 28.35
C ASN A 82 -11.71 -2.70 27.15
N CYS A 83 -11.18 -2.10 26.08
CA CYS A 83 -10.75 -2.84 24.91
C CYS A 83 -9.42 -3.55 25.20
N GLN A 84 -9.40 -4.87 25.02
CA GLN A 84 -8.15 -5.65 25.09
C GLN A 84 -7.09 -5.22 24.06
N GLN A 85 -7.48 -4.48 23.01
CA GLN A 85 -6.55 -3.90 22.05
C GLN A 85 -6.31 -2.42 22.37
N GLN A 86 -5.26 -2.15 23.15
CA GLN A 86 -4.91 -0.80 23.60
C GLN A 86 -4.31 0.08 22.49
N THR A 87 -3.63 -0.52 21.51
CA THR A 87 -3.16 0.21 20.30
C THR A 87 -3.50 -0.53 19.02
N PHE A 88 -3.73 0.21 17.94
CA PHE A 88 -4.01 -0.34 16.63
C PHE A 88 -3.42 0.52 15.52
N SER A 89 -3.02 -0.12 14.42
CA SER A 89 -2.57 0.59 13.22
C SER A 89 -3.77 0.90 12.33
N GLU A 90 -3.78 2.09 11.72
CA GLU A 90 -4.71 2.36 10.62
C GLU A 90 -4.54 1.36 9.48
N GLN A 91 -5.61 1.16 8.72
CA GLN A 91 -5.66 0.21 7.63
C GLN A 91 -5.99 0.93 6.34
N HIS A 92 -5.43 0.44 5.23
CA HIS A 92 -5.74 0.92 3.87
C HIS A 92 -6.32 -0.25 3.05
N PRO A 93 -7.50 -0.78 3.42
CA PRO A 93 -8.03 -2.01 2.87
C PRO A 93 -8.25 -1.93 1.36
N ASP A 94 -8.59 -0.77 0.81
CA ASP A 94 -8.80 -0.59 -0.63
C ASP A 94 -7.51 -0.72 -1.45
N LEU A 95 -6.36 -0.43 -0.82
CA LEU A 95 -5.05 -0.50 -1.46
C LEU A 95 -4.34 -1.84 -1.21
N VAL A 96 -4.23 -2.24 0.06
CA VAL A 96 -3.37 -3.34 0.49
C VAL A 96 -3.89 -3.96 1.79
N SER A 97 -4.10 -5.27 1.79
CA SER A 97 -4.50 -6.00 3.00
C SER A 97 -3.42 -5.90 4.08
N ARG A 98 -3.79 -5.94 5.36
CA ARG A 98 -2.94 -5.69 6.55
C ARG A 98 -1.52 -6.28 6.52
N ARG A 99 -1.34 -7.49 5.95
CA ARG A 99 -0.05 -8.21 5.91
C ARG A 99 0.55 -8.35 4.52
N CYS A 100 -0.16 -7.96 3.46
CA CYS A 100 0.31 -8.13 2.08
C CYS A 100 1.44 -7.14 1.74
N ARG A 101 2.49 -7.58 1.07
CA ARG A 101 3.55 -6.68 0.59
C ARG A 101 3.29 -6.16 -0.84
N ARG A 102 2.08 -6.38 -1.35
CA ARG A 102 1.65 -6.07 -2.71
C ARG A 102 0.30 -5.41 -2.68
N THR A 103 0.09 -4.41 -3.55
CA THR A 103 -1.23 -3.82 -3.74
C THR A 103 -2.20 -4.85 -4.30
N LYS A 104 -3.50 -4.65 -4.05
CA LYS A 104 -4.55 -5.52 -4.58
C LYS A 104 -4.50 -5.62 -6.10
N ARG A 105 -4.22 -4.50 -6.78
CA ARG A 105 -4.09 -4.48 -8.25
C ARG A 105 -2.91 -5.31 -8.77
N LEU A 106 -1.74 -5.25 -8.12
CA LEU A 106 -0.61 -6.10 -8.50
C LEU A 106 -0.94 -7.58 -8.29
N LEU A 107 -1.58 -7.94 -7.17
CA LEU A 107 -2.01 -9.31 -6.91
C LEU A 107 -3.01 -9.79 -7.96
N SER A 108 -3.99 -8.95 -8.33
CA SER A 108 -4.96 -9.27 -9.38
C SER A 108 -4.27 -9.57 -10.71
N ASN A 109 -3.31 -8.74 -11.13
CA ASN A 109 -2.57 -8.97 -12.37
C ASN A 109 -1.78 -10.28 -12.34
N LEU A 110 -1.11 -10.60 -11.23
CA LEU A 110 -0.39 -11.85 -11.08
C LEU A 110 -1.31 -13.08 -11.12
N VAL A 111 -2.50 -12.99 -10.53
CA VAL A 111 -3.52 -14.05 -10.60
C VAL A 111 -3.97 -14.26 -12.04
N GLN A 112 -4.31 -13.18 -12.77
CA GLN A 112 -4.74 -13.28 -14.16
C GLN A 112 -3.65 -13.88 -15.07
N ILE A 113 -2.39 -13.47 -14.89
CA ILE A 113 -1.24 -14.06 -15.60
C ILE A 113 -1.13 -15.56 -15.29
N GLY A 114 -1.24 -15.94 -14.03
CA GLY A 114 -1.17 -17.34 -13.61
C GLY A 114 -2.33 -18.19 -14.15
N LEU A 115 -3.54 -17.65 -14.20
CA LEU A 115 -4.71 -18.32 -14.78
C LEU A 115 -4.57 -18.50 -16.29
N ALA A 116 -4.05 -17.49 -17.00
CA ALA A 116 -3.92 -17.55 -18.45
C ALA A 116 -2.76 -18.42 -18.95
N LEU A 117 -1.61 -18.40 -18.25
CA LEU A 117 -0.37 -19.03 -18.72
C LEU A 117 0.09 -20.22 -17.87
N GLY A 118 -0.56 -20.48 -16.75
CA GLY A 118 -0.09 -21.42 -15.73
C GLY A 118 1.11 -20.88 -14.95
N GLY A 119 1.59 -21.68 -13.99
CA GLY A 119 2.60 -21.24 -13.01
C GLY A 119 3.93 -20.80 -13.64
N ALA A 120 4.60 -21.70 -14.36
CA ALA A 120 5.97 -21.44 -14.85
C ALA A 120 6.02 -20.38 -15.96
N ALA A 121 5.12 -20.44 -16.96
CA ALA A 121 5.09 -19.44 -18.02
C ALA A 121 4.58 -18.08 -17.50
N GLY A 122 3.58 -18.09 -16.60
CA GLY A 122 3.11 -16.88 -15.93
C GLY A 122 4.21 -16.21 -15.11
N ALA A 123 4.99 -16.96 -14.34
CA ALA A 123 6.12 -16.43 -13.59
C ALA A 123 7.18 -15.77 -14.49
N ARG A 124 7.53 -16.40 -15.62
CA ARG A 124 8.48 -15.82 -16.60
C ARG A 124 7.95 -14.52 -17.20
N LEU A 125 6.67 -14.46 -17.54
CA LEU A 125 6.06 -13.23 -18.06
C LEU A 125 6.03 -12.13 -16.99
N ALA A 126 5.67 -12.46 -15.75
CA ALA A 126 5.65 -11.50 -14.64
C ALA A 126 7.03 -10.86 -14.40
N VAL A 127 8.13 -11.61 -14.59
CA VAL A 127 9.50 -11.05 -14.58
C VAL A 127 9.70 -10.05 -15.71
N LYS A 128 9.34 -10.41 -16.95
CA LYS A 128 9.46 -9.51 -18.11
C LYS A 128 8.65 -8.22 -17.97
N LEU A 129 7.53 -8.28 -17.25
CA LEU A 129 6.64 -7.14 -17.00
C LEU A 129 7.00 -6.37 -15.72
N ALA A 130 8.14 -6.63 -15.07
CA ALA A 130 8.53 -6.00 -13.80
C ALA A 130 7.51 -6.21 -12.65
N MET A 131 6.66 -7.24 -12.73
CA MET A 131 5.68 -7.62 -11.69
C MET A 131 6.20 -8.72 -10.77
N ALA A 132 7.41 -9.21 -10.99
CA ALA A 132 7.96 -10.36 -10.29
C ALA A 132 7.98 -10.22 -8.77
N VAL A 133 7.89 -11.39 -8.13
CA VAL A 133 7.93 -11.56 -6.69
C VAL A 133 9.38 -11.42 -6.23
N TRP A 134 9.80 -10.20 -5.90
CA TRP A 134 11.03 -10.01 -5.13
C TRP A 134 10.78 -10.57 -3.71
N ARG A 135 11.65 -11.49 -3.27
CA ARG A 135 11.56 -12.22 -2.00
C ARG A 135 12.03 -11.36 -0.85
#